data_AF-A0A7Y9NS94-F1
#
_entry.id   AF-A0A7Y9NS94-F1
#
_cell.length_a   1.000
_cell.length_b   1.000
_cell.length_c   1.000
_cell.angle_alpha   90.00
_cell.angle_beta   90.00
_cell.angle_gamma   90.00
#
_symmetry.space_group_name_H-M   'P 1'
#
loop_
_entity.id
_entity.type
_entity.pdbx_description
1 polymer ?
#
loop_
_entity_poly.entity_id
_entity_poly.type
_entity_poly.pdbx_seq_one_letter_code
_entity_poly.pdbx_strand_id
1 'polypeptide(L)'
;MKLIQIFATSSILLTNLLVFSTSLLAQENAHRRHQRYKLIDIGTFGGPQGFVNPEGNGGPYINHFGMIVGNTQTATPLPGNADFFLCAPGPNVNHAFVARADRPVDLGALQPSEDNCSNALGINDYGEIAGQSSNGEFDPLLGVNQMRAVVWKGGKIEDLGTFGGNESAAASVNNRGQVTGFALNDVPDPYSIFGSFFLQSPNSTQTRAFVWKDGVKRDIGTLGGNDAQAFPGYINDRGEVSGISYTNTTPNATTGFPTIDPFLWNGYEMIDVGTLGGHVGFAFALNNRGEEVGDSSIAGDIFFHPFFWSNGVITDLGTFGGNYGDGNDLNDNGEVVGDGYFPGDQVHHAFLWSHGNKKDLGVLPGDKCSTAWAINSRGQVVGSSGMCGFGTRAFIWEQGEMANLNDLVFPKSNVILFEPTVISEDGRIGVNGLPPGCDNGDLCGHPYLLIPDGDCDDDLSARITADQSRPAETLASIPPPTDQATKTDVVKTAMDRLRDQMRRKLRNSKGEQP
;
A
#
# COMPACT_ATOMS: atom_id res chain seq x y z
N MET A 1 24.45 -53.08 -37.18
CA MET A 1 23.74 -52.36 -36.09
C MET A 1 24.62 -51.23 -35.53
N LYS A 2 24.98 -50.22 -36.34
CA LYS A 2 25.83 -49.06 -35.90
C LYS A 2 25.47 -47.69 -36.49
N LEU A 3 24.67 -47.59 -37.56
CA LEU A 3 24.27 -46.28 -38.12
C LEU A 3 23.10 -45.61 -37.37
N ILE A 4 22.24 -46.39 -36.69
CA ILE A 4 21.00 -45.87 -36.07
C ILE A 4 21.27 -45.00 -34.83
N GLN A 5 22.36 -45.27 -34.08
CA GLN A 5 22.71 -44.49 -32.88
C GLN A 5 23.22 -43.08 -33.18
N ILE A 6 23.70 -42.80 -34.40
CA ILE A 6 24.27 -41.49 -34.75
C ILE A 6 23.16 -40.45 -35.01
N PHE A 7 22.06 -40.86 -35.66
CA PHE A 7 20.92 -39.96 -35.88
C PHE A 7 20.19 -39.58 -34.59
N ALA A 8 20.10 -40.49 -33.61
CA ALA A 8 19.45 -40.21 -32.33
C ALA A 8 20.17 -39.11 -31.54
N THR A 9 21.51 -39.16 -31.45
CA THR A 9 22.29 -38.13 -30.74
C THR A 9 22.30 -36.81 -31.49
N SER A 10 22.39 -36.81 -32.83
CA SER A 10 22.30 -35.58 -33.63
C SER A 10 20.96 -34.86 -33.46
N SER A 11 19.83 -35.57 -33.51
CA SER A 11 18.51 -34.95 -33.30
C SER A 11 18.34 -34.37 -31.90
N ILE A 12 18.82 -35.06 -30.86
CA ILE A 12 18.78 -34.56 -29.47
C ILE A 12 19.67 -33.31 -29.31
N LEU A 13 20.83 -33.26 -29.97
CA LEU A 13 21.68 -32.06 -29.92
C LEU A 13 21.01 -30.88 -30.64
N LEU A 14 20.36 -31.14 -31.79
CA LEU A 14 19.69 -30.11 -32.58
C LEU A 14 18.44 -29.56 -31.87
N THR A 15 17.63 -30.39 -31.22
CA THR A 15 16.46 -29.92 -30.45
C THR A 15 16.88 -29.16 -29.20
N ASN A 16 17.94 -29.58 -28.49
CA ASN A 16 18.46 -28.79 -27.38
C ASN A 16 19.01 -27.43 -27.85
N LEU A 17 19.77 -27.38 -28.95
CA LEU A 17 20.25 -26.11 -29.53
C LEU A 17 19.11 -25.19 -29.98
N LEU A 18 18.05 -25.75 -30.57
CA LEU A 18 16.84 -25.00 -30.91
C LEU A 18 16.11 -24.48 -29.67
N VAL A 19 15.92 -25.29 -28.62
CA VAL A 19 15.28 -24.86 -27.36
C VAL A 19 16.11 -23.77 -26.65
N PHE A 20 17.44 -23.91 -26.60
CA PHE A 20 18.34 -22.90 -26.03
C PHE A 20 18.38 -21.60 -26.85
N SER A 21 18.23 -21.66 -28.18
CA SER A 21 18.18 -20.45 -29.01
C SER A 21 16.82 -19.78 -28.99
N THR A 22 15.71 -20.52 -28.88
CA THR A 22 14.39 -19.93 -28.65
C THR A 22 14.26 -19.33 -27.25
N SER A 23 14.88 -19.92 -26.22
CA SER A 23 14.88 -19.33 -24.88
C SER A 23 15.74 -18.07 -24.80
N LEU A 24 16.95 -18.07 -25.40
CA LEU A 24 17.75 -16.84 -25.53
C LEU A 24 17.01 -15.76 -26.31
N LEU A 25 16.39 -16.07 -27.45
CA LEU A 25 15.64 -15.08 -28.24
C LEU A 25 14.37 -14.59 -27.54
N ALA A 26 13.70 -15.42 -26.75
CA ALA A 26 12.58 -14.98 -25.90
C ALA A 26 13.07 -14.01 -24.81
N GLN A 27 14.20 -14.34 -24.17
CA GLN A 27 14.81 -13.51 -23.13
C GLN A 27 15.36 -12.19 -23.68
N GLU A 28 16.03 -12.20 -24.84
CA GLU A 28 16.46 -10.98 -25.55
C GLU A 28 15.28 -10.11 -26.00
N ASN A 29 14.15 -10.70 -26.42
CA ASN A 29 12.98 -9.91 -26.81
C ASN A 29 12.25 -9.30 -25.60
N ALA A 30 12.15 -10.01 -24.48
CA ALA A 30 11.66 -9.44 -23.22
C ALA A 30 12.54 -8.26 -22.76
N HIS A 31 13.87 -8.41 -22.84
CA HIS A 31 14.84 -7.34 -22.58
C HIS A 31 14.82 -6.17 -23.58
N ARG A 32 14.01 -6.20 -24.65
CA ARG A 32 13.79 -5.06 -25.56
C ARG A 32 12.51 -4.27 -25.27
N ARG A 33 11.66 -4.77 -24.36
CA ARG A 33 10.37 -4.15 -24.00
C ARG A 33 10.31 -3.72 -22.54
N HIS A 34 11.03 -4.41 -21.67
CA HIS A 34 11.06 -4.13 -20.24
C HIS A 34 12.39 -3.52 -19.80
N GLN A 35 12.30 -2.51 -18.93
CA GLN A 35 13.45 -1.91 -18.28
C GLN A 35 14.14 -2.94 -17.34
N ARG A 36 15.47 -2.87 -17.25
CA ARG A 36 16.25 -3.63 -16.25
C ARG A 36 16.41 -2.82 -14.97
N TYR A 37 16.64 -3.52 -13.86
CA TYR A 37 16.67 -2.89 -12.54
C TYR A 37 17.93 -3.26 -11.74
N LYS A 38 18.58 -2.27 -11.15
CA LYS A 38 19.53 -2.46 -10.05
C LYS A 38 18.73 -2.65 -8.75
N LEU A 39 19.06 -3.68 -7.99
CA LEU A 39 18.43 -4.02 -6.72
C LEU A 39 19.23 -3.43 -5.55
N ILE A 40 18.57 -2.63 -4.71
CA ILE A 40 19.09 -2.17 -3.42
C ILE A 40 18.36 -2.92 -2.30
N ASP A 41 19.11 -3.62 -1.45
CA ASP A 41 18.62 -4.18 -0.19
C ASP A 41 18.71 -3.09 0.89
N ILE A 42 17.56 -2.73 1.47
CA ILE A 42 17.48 -1.71 2.52
C ILE A 42 17.70 -2.37 3.88
N GLY A 43 17.23 -3.61 4.06
CA GLY A 43 17.43 -4.38 5.28
C GLY A 43 16.72 -3.79 6.49
N THR A 44 17.34 -3.91 7.66
CA THR A 44 16.70 -3.67 8.96
C THR A 44 17.58 -2.89 9.95
N PHE A 45 16.98 -2.42 11.05
CA PHE A 45 17.68 -1.83 12.19
C PHE A 45 18.22 -2.90 13.17
N GLY A 46 18.56 -4.09 12.66
CA GLY A 46 19.11 -5.21 13.43
C GLY A 46 18.06 -6.20 13.96
N GLY A 47 16.77 -5.92 13.77
CA GLY A 47 15.70 -6.90 13.90
C GLY A 47 15.60 -7.82 12.68
N PRO A 48 14.72 -8.83 12.71
CA PRO A 48 14.70 -9.87 11.68
C PRO A 48 14.04 -9.45 10.36
N GLN A 49 13.17 -8.42 10.32
CA GLN A 49 12.42 -8.06 9.11
C GLN A 49 12.12 -6.55 8.94
N GLY A 50 11.64 -6.17 7.76
CA GLY A 50 11.14 -4.84 7.43
C GLY A 50 10.38 -4.81 6.10
N PHE A 51 9.58 -3.78 5.91
CA PHE A 51 8.66 -3.66 4.79
C PHE A 51 8.61 -2.22 4.25
N VAL A 52 8.61 -2.09 2.93
CA VAL A 52 7.97 -0.93 2.30
C VAL A 52 6.48 -1.11 2.63
N ASN A 53 5.82 -0.06 3.10
CA ASN A 53 4.43 -0.23 3.50
C ASN A 53 3.61 -0.79 2.32
N PRO A 54 2.64 -1.66 2.61
CA PRO A 54 1.67 -2.07 1.63
C PRO A 54 0.69 -0.88 1.48
N GLU A 55 0.46 -0.44 0.23
CA GLU A 55 -0.22 0.83 -0.09
C GLU A 55 -1.69 0.84 0.39
N GLY A 56 -2.50 1.90 0.28
CA GLY A 56 -3.89 1.80 0.79
C GLY A 56 -3.95 1.74 2.32
N ASN A 57 -2.85 2.14 2.98
CA ASN A 57 -2.67 2.33 4.41
C ASN A 57 -2.28 3.81 4.71
N GLY A 58 -2.28 4.66 3.67
CA GLY A 58 -1.70 6.00 3.61
C GLY A 58 -1.08 6.24 2.23
N GLY A 59 -0.52 7.42 1.97
CA GLY A 59 0.30 7.63 0.78
C GLY A 59 0.91 9.04 0.62
N PRO A 60 1.76 9.24 -0.41
CA PRO A 60 2.42 8.23 -1.22
C PRO A 60 3.69 7.71 -0.50
N TYR A 61 4.05 6.42 -0.62
CA TYR A 61 5.27 5.91 0.05
C TYR A 61 6.57 6.05 -0.75
N ILE A 62 6.54 6.79 -1.86
CA ILE A 62 7.73 7.25 -2.57
C ILE A 62 7.44 8.67 -3.02
N ASN A 63 8.44 9.53 -3.00
CA ASN A 63 8.35 10.84 -3.63
C ASN A 63 8.98 10.81 -5.04
N HIS A 64 8.84 11.87 -5.84
CA HIS A 64 9.35 11.92 -7.23
C HIS A 64 10.87 11.72 -7.34
N PHE A 65 11.59 11.94 -6.23
CA PHE A 65 13.03 11.81 -6.15
C PHE A 65 13.51 10.39 -5.82
N GLY A 66 12.59 9.45 -5.64
CA GLY A 66 12.88 8.06 -5.34
C GLY A 66 13.16 7.78 -3.87
N MET A 67 12.80 8.69 -2.96
CA MET A 67 12.88 8.45 -1.52
C MET A 67 11.67 7.62 -1.09
N ILE A 68 11.87 6.34 -0.75
CA ILE A 68 10.81 5.50 -0.19
C ILE A 68 10.72 5.61 1.33
N VAL A 69 9.55 5.32 1.88
CA VAL A 69 9.30 5.16 3.31
C VAL A 69 8.64 3.82 3.64
N GLY A 70 8.76 3.41 4.90
CA GLY A 70 8.21 2.15 5.42
C GLY A 70 8.47 2.01 6.91
N ASN A 71 8.51 0.76 7.39
CA ASN A 71 8.98 0.43 8.74
C ASN A 71 9.89 -0.81 8.73
N THR A 72 10.77 -0.92 9.73
CA THR A 72 11.61 -2.11 9.92
C THR A 72 12.00 -2.31 11.38
N GLN A 73 12.28 -3.56 11.75
CA GLN A 73 12.54 -3.95 13.12
C GLN A 73 13.94 -3.57 13.60
N THR A 74 13.97 -3.02 14.81
CA THR A 74 15.16 -2.88 15.65
C THR A 74 15.50 -4.22 16.31
N ALA A 75 16.67 -4.29 16.96
CA ALA A 75 17.00 -5.44 17.81
C ALA A 75 16.19 -5.51 19.12
N THR A 76 15.40 -4.49 19.48
CA THR A 76 14.64 -4.44 20.74
C THR A 76 13.38 -5.31 20.68
N PRO A 77 13.13 -6.25 21.61
CA PRO A 77 11.89 -7.02 21.65
C PRO A 77 10.67 -6.14 21.97
N LEU A 78 9.49 -6.48 21.45
CA LEU A 78 8.27 -5.72 21.73
C LEU A 78 7.88 -5.78 23.23
N PRO A 79 7.48 -4.64 23.84
CA PRO A 79 6.87 -4.64 25.15
C PRO A 79 5.46 -5.26 25.11
N GLY A 80 5.03 -5.90 26.20
CA GLY A 80 3.75 -6.64 26.25
C GLY A 80 2.47 -5.79 26.16
N ASN A 81 2.61 -4.46 26.15
CA ASN A 81 1.58 -3.44 25.99
C ASN A 81 1.72 -2.66 24.66
N ALA A 82 2.57 -3.11 23.73
CA ALA A 82 2.65 -2.59 22.38
C ALA A 82 1.29 -2.62 21.67
N ASP A 83 0.94 -1.55 20.95
CA ASP A 83 -0.22 -1.58 20.05
C ASP A 83 0.07 -2.49 18.86
N PHE A 84 -0.73 -3.54 18.70
CA PHE A 84 -0.60 -4.49 17.59
C PHE A 84 -0.92 -3.86 16.23
N PHE A 85 -1.69 -2.78 16.16
CA PHE A 85 -1.98 -2.10 14.90
C PHE A 85 -0.73 -1.40 14.33
N LEU A 86 0.08 -0.79 15.19
CA LEU A 86 1.32 -0.11 14.81
C LEU A 86 2.59 -1.02 14.83
N CYS A 87 2.66 -1.97 15.76
CA CYS A 87 3.87 -2.76 16.01
C CYS A 87 3.92 -4.13 15.29
N ALA A 88 2.89 -4.53 14.56
CA ALA A 88 2.88 -5.77 13.79
C ALA A 88 3.52 -5.61 12.40
N PRO A 89 3.97 -6.70 11.75
CA PRO A 89 4.09 -8.08 12.28
C PRO A 89 5.43 -8.33 12.98
N GLY A 90 5.52 -9.43 13.72
CA GLY A 90 6.76 -9.94 14.31
C GLY A 90 6.97 -9.61 15.81
N PRO A 91 8.17 -9.88 16.36
CA PRO A 91 8.42 -9.84 17.81
C PRO A 91 9.28 -8.65 18.28
N ASN A 92 9.66 -7.73 17.40
CA ASN A 92 10.59 -6.63 17.68
C ASN A 92 9.97 -5.26 17.37
N VAL A 93 10.46 -4.20 18.04
CA VAL A 93 10.00 -2.82 17.85
C VAL A 93 10.27 -2.37 16.41
N ASN A 94 9.20 -2.06 15.67
CA ASN A 94 9.24 -1.43 14.35
C ASN A 94 9.56 0.06 14.49
N HIS A 95 10.59 0.56 13.80
CA HIS A 95 10.75 2.00 13.56
C HIS A 95 10.45 2.33 12.10
N ALA A 96 9.91 3.53 11.88
CA ALA A 96 9.74 4.11 10.56
C ALA A 96 11.11 4.41 9.91
N PHE A 97 11.21 4.26 8.60
CA PHE A 97 12.44 4.57 7.84
C PHE A 97 12.18 5.47 6.63
N VAL A 98 13.26 6.11 6.16
CA VAL A 98 13.36 6.69 4.80
C VAL A 98 14.65 6.20 4.12
N ALA A 99 14.62 5.92 2.82
CA ALA A 99 15.77 5.45 2.04
C ALA A 99 15.67 5.89 0.55
N ARG A 100 16.79 6.08 -0.15
CA ARG A 100 16.80 6.57 -1.56
C ARG A 100 17.68 5.77 -2.53
N ALA A 101 18.85 5.33 -2.09
CA ALA A 101 19.79 4.47 -2.83
C ALA A 101 20.80 3.76 -1.89
N ASP A 102 20.50 3.78 -0.60
CA ASP A 102 21.42 3.76 0.52
C ASP A 102 20.80 2.98 1.70
N ARG A 103 21.45 3.01 2.87
CA ARG A 103 20.90 2.38 4.07
C ARG A 103 19.70 3.17 4.61
N PRO A 104 18.71 2.49 5.22
CA PRO A 104 17.57 3.17 5.82
C PRO A 104 18.06 4.13 6.91
N VAL A 105 17.54 5.36 6.85
CA VAL A 105 17.65 6.33 7.94
C VAL A 105 16.53 6.05 8.91
N ASP A 106 16.89 5.73 10.15
CA ASP A 106 15.95 5.56 11.25
C ASP A 106 15.30 6.91 11.60
N LEU A 107 13.97 6.97 11.48
CA LEU A 107 13.17 8.14 11.82
C LEU A 107 12.84 8.20 13.33
N GLY A 108 13.02 7.08 14.04
CA GLY A 108 12.71 6.91 15.45
C GLY A 108 11.21 7.02 15.77
N ALA A 109 10.92 7.04 17.06
CA ALA A 109 9.59 7.15 17.64
C ALA A 109 9.50 8.32 18.65
N LEU A 110 8.29 8.62 19.12
CA LEU A 110 8.09 9.54 20.24
C LEU A 110 8.73 8.96 21.51
N GLN A 111 9.17 9.84 22.41
CA GLN A 111 10.01 9.43 23.55
C GLN A 111 9.20 8.73 24.65
N PRO A 112 9.70 7.62 25.25
CA PRO A 112 11.01 7.00 25.03
C PRO A 112 11.07 6.17 23.74
N SER A 113 11.96 6.52 22.81
CA SER A 113 11.94 5.91 21.46
C SER A 113 12.34 4.44 21.44
N GLU A 114 13.16 3.96 22.39
CA GLU A 114 13.75 2.62 22.32
C GLU A 114 12.73 1.47 22.45
N ASP A 115 11.61 1.73 23.13
CA ASP A 115 10.50 0.78 23.37
C ASP A 115 9.26 1.07 22.51
N ASN A 116 9.23 2.20 21.78
CA ASN A 116 8.05 2.71 21.07
C ASN A 116 8.13 2.43 19.57
N CYS A 117 7.03 1.98 18.98
CA CYS A 117 6.97 1.74 17.53
C CYS A 117 6.73 3.05 16.74
N SER A 118 7.06 3.03 15.46
CA SER A 118 6.62 4.02 14.49
C SER A 118 6.50 3.45 13.07
N ASN A 119 5.66 4.09 12.25
CA ASN A 119 5.44 3.74 10.86
C ASN A 119 5.24 5.00 9.98
N ALA A 120 5.90 5.07 8.83
CA ALA A 120 5.83 6.20 7.90
C ALA A 120 4.89 5.90 6.71
N LEU A 121 3.78 6.62 6.64
CA LEU A 121 2.64 6.33 5.76
C LEU A 121 2.48 7.34 4.61
N GLY A 122 3.28 8.40 4.56
CA GLY A 122 3.34 9.24 3.35
C GLY A 122 4.60 10.09 3.36
N ILE A 123 5.18 10.34 2.20
CA ILE A 123 6.32 11.25 2.01
C ILE A 123 6.03 12.20 0.84
N ASN A 124 6.15 13.51 1.09
CA ASN A 124 6.06 14.51 0.03
C ASN A 124 7.43 14.79 -0.60
N ASP A 125 7.45 15.57 -1.69
CA ASP A 125 8.70 15.87 -2.39
C ASP A 125 9.68 16.69 -1.57
N TYR A 126 9.19 17.51 -0.62
CA TYR A 126 10.02 18.28 0.30
C TYR A 126 10.67 17.42 1.40
N GLY A 127 10.43 16.11 1.41
CA GLY A 127 10.96 15.17 2.41
C GLY A 127 10.26 15.27 3.76
N GLU A 128 9.06 15.85 3.81
CA GLU A 128 8.17 15.81 4.97
C GLU A 128 7.43 14.48 4.95
N ILE A 129 7.42 13.77 6.09
CA ILE A 129 6.88 12.41 6.19
C ILE A 129 5.75 12.40 7.21
N ALA A 130 4.58 11.90 6.85
CA ALA A 130 3.46 11.67 7.75
C ALA A 130 3.39 10.20 8.21
N GLY A 131 2.83 9.96 9.39
CA GLY A 131 2.55 8.61 9.85
C GLY A 131 2.12 8.49 11.31
N GLN A 132 2.62 7.45 11.95
CA GLN A 132 2.20 6.97 13.27
C GLN A 132 3.41 6.75 14.19
N SER A 133 3.26 7.01 15.49
CA SER A 133 4.22 6.58 16.50
C SER A 133 3.58 6.37 17.87
N SER A 134 4.03 5.36 18.62
CA SER A 134 3.67 5.21 20.04
C SER A 134 4.37 6.28 20.88
N ASN A 135 3.68 6.81 21.90
CA ASN A 135 4.22 7.84 22.81
C ASN A 135 4.64 7.32 24.20
N GLY A 136 4.52 6.01 24.45
CA GLY A 136 4.81 5.40 25.76
C GLY A 136 3.76 5.64 26.85
N GLU A 137 2.69 6.39 26.55
CA GLU A 137 1.50 6.46 27.40
C GLU A 137 0.53 5.31 27.08
N PHE A 138 -0.30 4.95 28.05
CA PHE A 138 -1.28 3.87 27.94
C PHE A 138 -2.67 4.41 27.57
N ASP A 139 -3.41 3.69 26.72
CA ASP A 139 -4.85 3.89 26.54
C ASP A 139 -5.64 2.96 27.47
N PRO A 140 -6.39 3.49 28.45
CA PRO A 140 -7.24 2.69 29.32
C PRO A 140 -8.50 2.13 28.63
N LEU A 141 -8.83 2.54 27.40
CA LEU A 141 -10.01 2.05 26.66
C LEU A 141 -9.70 0.78 25.84
N LEU A 142 -8.63 0.80 25.05
CA LEU A 142 -8.17 -0.32 24.22
C LEU A 142 -7.17 -1.24 24.95
N GLY A 143 -6.46 -0.75 25.97
CA GLY A 143 -5.55 -1.55 26.80
C GLY A 143 -4.15 -1.74 26.21
N VAL A 144 -3.72 -0.84 25.32
CA VAL A 144 -2.41 -0.81 24.65
C VAL A 144 -1.73 0.55 24.83
N ASN A 145 -0.51 0.73 24.34
CA ASN A 145 0.14 2.04 24.25
C ASN A 145 -0.54 2.92 23.20
N GLN A 146 -0.72 4.21 23.48
CA GLN A 146 -1.35 5.15 22.54
C GLN A 146 -0.53 5.30 21.26
N MET A 147 -1.20 5.21 20.11
CA MET A 147 -0.71 5.61 18.81
C MET A 147 -1.02 7.09 18.56
N ARG A 148 -0.05 7.80 18.00
CA ARG A 148 -0.14 9.23 17.69
C ARG A 148 0.12 9.50 16.22
N ALA A 149 -0.69 10.39 15.66
CA ALA A 149 -0.42 11.03 14.39
C ALA A 149 0.87 11.86 14.52
N VAL A 150 1.84 11.62 13.64
CA VAL A 150 3.14 12.31 13.67
C VAL A 150 3.57 12.80 12.29
N VAL A 151 4.44 13.80 12.31
CA VAL A 151 5.19 14.28 11.13
C VAL A 151 6.68 14.26 11.42
N TRP A 152 7.48 13.66 10.54
CA TRP A 152 8.92 13.83 10.53
C TRP A 152 9.31 14.95 9.55
N LYS A 153 10.00 15.97 10.06
CA LYS A 153 10.41 17.16 9.31
C LYS A 153 11.71 17.71 9.85
N GLY A 154 12.72 17.85 8.98
CA GLY A 154 14.03 18.42 9.34
C GLY A 154 14.76 17.70 10.49
N GLY A 155 14.62 16.37 10.58
CA GLY A 155 15.22 15.56 11.65
C GLY A 155 14.57 15.69 13.02
N LYS A 156 13.29 16.04 13.06
CA LYS A 156 12.44 16.00 14.25
C LYS A 156 11.16 15.25 13.96
N ILE A 157 10.63 14.58 14.98
CA ILE A 157 9.26 14.05 15.01
C ILE A 157 8.36 15.07 15.75
N GLU A 158 7.23 15.41 15.16
CA GLU A 158 6.21 16.31 15.72
C GLU A 158 4.92 15.53 15.98
N ASP A 159 4.48 15.49 17.25
CA ASP A 159 3.22 14.86 17.67
C ASP A 159 2.05 15.81 17.39
N LEU A 160 1.12 15.38 16.53
CA LEU A 160 -0.06 16.17 16.16
C LEU A 160 -1.18 16.08 17.22
N GLY A 161 -1.02 15.24 18.24
CA GLY A 161 -1.97 15.01 19.32
C GLY A 161 -3.28 14.35 18.86
N THR A 162 -4.34 14.47 19.67
CA THR A 162 -5.69 13.92 19.38
C THR A 162 -6.72 15.05 19.23
N PHE A 163 -8.02 14.80 19.45
CA PHE A 163 -9.04 15.82 19.72
C PHE A 163 -9.58 15.74 21.16
N GLY A 164 -8.81 15.14 22.08
CA GLY A 164 -9.20 14.91 23.49
C GLY A 164 -9.31 13.44 23.87
N GLY A 165 -9.39 12.53 22.88
CA GLY A 165 -9.29 11.09 23.08
C GLY A 165 -7.83 10.61 23.15
N ASN A 166 -7.65 9.30 23.15
CA ASN A 166 -6.34 8.65 23.34
C ASN A 166 -5.53 8.48 22.04
N GLU A 167 -6.20 8.19 20.92
CA GLU A 167 -5.55 7.72 19.69
C GLU A 167 -5.60 8.74 18.54
N SER A 168 -4.58 8.71 17.68
CA SER A 168 -4.58 9.37 16.37
C SER A 168 -3.59 8.72 15.39
N ALA A 169 -3.83 8.87 14.09
CA ALA A 169 -2.89 8.52 13.04
C ALA A 169 -2.90 9.56 11.92
N ALA A 170 -1.74 9.85 11.33
CA ALA A 170 -1.66 10.52 10.03
C ALA A 170 -1.50 9.46 8.93
N ALA A 171 -2.19 9.63 7.81
CA ALA A 171 -2.20 8.70 6.68
C ALA A 171 -1.37 9.23 5.51
N SER A 172 -1.50 10.51 5.16
CA SER A 172 -0.88 11.07 3.95
C SER A 172 -0.50 12.55 4.10
N VAL A 173 0.43 13.00 3.25
CA VAL A 173 0.97 14.38 3.22
C VAL A 173 1.18 14.85 1.79
N ASN A 174 0.74 16.08 1.47
CA ASN A 174 0.88 16.67 0.15
C ASN A 174 2.06 17.65 0.05
N ASN A 175 2.40 18.09 -1.17
CA ASN A 175 3.48 19.05 -1.44
C ASN A 175 3.20 20.48 -0.92
N ARG A 176 2.08 20.68 -0.21
CA ARG A 176 1.74 21.93 0.48
C ARG A 176 1.94 21.84 2.00
N GLY A 177 2.54 20.75 2.51
CA GLY A 177 2.72 20.51 3.94
C GLY A 177 1.41 20.36 4.71
N GLN A 178 0.34 19.92 4.03
CA GLN A 178 -0.91 19.52 4.67
C GLN A 178 -0.88 18.02 4.91
N VAL A 179 -1.29 17.61 6.10
CA VAL A 179 -1.30 16.23 6.57
C VAL A 179 -2.72 15.84 6.94
N THR A 180 -3.17 14.65 6.54
CA THR A 180 -4.51 14.15 6.88
C THR A 180 -4.46 12.79 7.57
N GLY A 181 -5.58 12.36 8.15
CA GLY A 181 -5.66 11.23 9.07
C GLY A 181 -6.93 11.20 9.90
N PHE A 182 -6.86 10.55 11.06
CA PHE A 182 -7.91 10.59 12.09
C PHE A 182 -7.34 10.91 13.48
N ALA A 183 -8.19 11.48 14.33
CA ALA A 183 -7.93 11.60 15.75
C ALA A 183 -9.21 11.37 16.55
N LEU A 184 -9.08 10.72 17.70
CA LEU A 184 -10.20 10.49 18.62
C LEU A 184 -10.52 11.74 19.45
N ASN A 185 -11.81 11.99 19.70
CA ASN A 185 -12.28 12.97 20.70
C ASN A 185 -12.57 12.29 22.05
N ASP A 186 -13.16 13.01 23.00
CA ASP A 186 -13.52 12.54 24.34
C ASP A 186 -14.96 11.98 24.46
N VAL A 187 -15.70 11.86 23.34
CA VAL A 187 -17.11 11.41 23.31
C VAL A 187 -17.17 9.90 23.07
N PRO A 188 -17.64 9.07 24.04
CA PRO A 188 -17.72 7.62 23.86
C PRO A 188 -18.62 7.21 22.71
N ASP A 189 -18.15 6.29 21.87
CA ASP A 189 -18.93 5.75 20.75
C ASP A 189 -18.77 4.22 20.61
N PRO A 190 -19.84 3.43 20.81
CA PRO A 190 -19.82 1.98 20.68
C PRO A 190 -19.82 1.49 19.22
N TYR A 191 -19.85 2.41 18.25
CA TYR A 191 -19.69 2.15 16.82
C TYR A 191 -18.49 2.91 16.22
N SER A 192 -17.58 3.43 17.05
CA SER A 192 -16.35 4.13 16.62
C SER A 192 -15.68 3.44 15.43
N ILE A 193 -15.36 4.18 14.36
CA ILE A 193 -14.71 3.58 13.19
C ILE A 193 -13.38 2.94 13.59
N PHE A 194 -12.49 3.66 14.27
CA PHE A 194 -11.21 3.08 14.72
C PHE A 194 -11.42 1.94 15.73
N GLY A 195 -12.12 2.20 16.83
CA GLY A 195 -12.25 1.23 17.92
C GLY A 195 -13.10 0.01 17.56
N SER A 196 -14.30 0.22 17.05
CA SER A 196 -15.31 -0.83 16.89
C SER A 196 -15.29 -1.48 15.52
N PHE A 197 -15.01 -0.74 14.44
CA PHE A 197 -14.97 -1.29 13.09
C PHE A 197 -13.60 -1.94 12.75
N PHE A 198 -12.48 -1.28 13.07
CA PHE A 198 -11.14 -1.88 12.86
C PHE A 198 -10.70 -2.79 14.01
N LEU A 199 -10.70 -2.30 15.26
CA LEU A 199 -10.17 -3.05 16.42
C LEU A 199 -11.18 -3.99 17.10
N GLN A 200 -12.45 -3.99 16.67
CA GLN A 200 -13.55 -4.81 17.24
C GLN A 200 -13.82 -4.57 18.74
N SER A 201 -13.41 -3.41 19.25
CA SER A 201 -13.67 -2.93 20.61
C SER A 201 -14.85 -1.94 20.65
N PRO A 202 -15.91 -2.20 21.44
CA PRO A 202 -16.96 -1.21 21.71
C PRO A 202 -16.52 -0.16 22.75
N ASN A 203 -15.32 -0.28 23.32
CA ASN A 203 -14.74 0.68 24.24
C ASN A 203 -13.84 1.64 23.46
N SER A 204 -14.41 2.70 22.92
CA SER A 204 -13.68 3.76 22.22
C SER A 204 -14.50 5.06 22.18
N THR A 205 -13.99 6.08 21.50
CA THR A 205 -14.62 7.38 21.28
C THR A 205 -14.73 7.71 19.79
N GLN A 206 -15.40 8.80 19.43
CA GLN A 206 -15.67 9.13 18.02
C GLN A 206 -14.38 9.38 17.23
N THR A 207 -14.27 8.71 16.09
CA THR A 207 -13.17 8.85 15.12
C THR A 207 -13.43 10.07 14.26
N ARG A 208 -12.58 11.09 14.31
CA ARG A 208 -12.79 12.35 13.57
C ARG A 208 -11.65 12.59 12.57
N ALA A 209 -12.01 12.75 11.30
CA ALA A 209 -11.06 13.06 10.23
C ALA A 209 -10.48 14.47 10.44
N PHE A 210 -9.18 14.64 10.12
CA PHE A 210 -8.53 15.94 10.26
C PHE A 210 -7.71 16.34 9.04
N VAL A 211 -7.51 17.65 8.88
CA VAL A 211 -6.40 18.23 8.13
C VAL A 211 -5.55 19.06 9.08
N TRP A 212 -4.26 18.76 9.14
CA TRP A 212 -3.27 19.50 9.90
C TRP A 212 -2.35 20.29 8.95
N LYS A 213 -1.95 21.49 9.36
CA LYS A 213 -0.87 22.25 8.75
C LYS A 213 -0.28 23.25 9.75
N ASP A 214 1.04 23.40 9.75
CA ASP A 214 1.79 24.43 10.49
C ASP A 214 1.36 24.57 11.98
N GLY A 215 1.22 23.42 12.65
CA GLY A 215 0.81 23.33 14.06
C GLY A 215 -0.71 23.40 14.31
N VAL A 216 -1.54 23.66 13.28
CA VAL A 216 -2.99 23.78 13.40
C VAL A 216 -3.68 22.53 12.87
N LYS A 217 -4.39 21.80 13.73
CA LYS A 217 -5.31 20.71 13.34
C LYS A 217 -6.74 21.24 13.18
N ARG A 218 -7.37 20.94 12.04
CA ARG A 218 -8.78 21.20 11.75
C ARG A 218 -9.53 19.87 11.63
N ASP A 219 -10.57 19.70 12.45
CA ASP A 219 -11.65 18.73 12.23
C ASP A 219 -12.37 19.08 10.91
N ILE A 220 -12.51 18.12 9.99
CA ILE A 220 -13.14 18.34 8.68
C ILE A 220 -14.61 17.89 8.57
N GLY A 221 -15.20 17.38 9.67
CA GLY A 221 -16.62 17.03 9.75
C GLY A 221 -16.93 15.54 9.58
N THR A 222 -18.17 15.24 9.17
CA THR A 222 -18.71 13.91 8.82
C THR A 222 -19.80 14.06 7.76
N LEU A 223 -20.22 12.96 7.12
CA LEU A 223 -21.36 12.93 6.18
C LEU A 223 -22.75 12.91 6.88
N GLY A 224 -22.82 13.06 8.21
CA GLY A 224 -24.07 13.12 8.99
C GLY A 224 -24.17 12.14 10.16
N GLY A 225 -23.26 11.16 10.23
CA GLY A 225 -23.03 10.31 11.39
C GLY A 225 -21.99 10.89 12.36
N ASN A 226 -21.58 10.08 13.34
CA ASN A 226 -20.64 10.49 14.39
C ASN A 226 -19.17 10.50 13.95
N ASP A 227 -18.81 9.64 12.99
CA ASP A 227 -17.41 9.35 12.65
C ASP A 227 -17.05 9.70 11.21
N ALA A 228 -15.77 10.03 11.02
CA ALA A 228 -15.07 10.07 9.74
C ALA A 228 -13.59 9.74 9.96
N GLN A 229 -12.93 9.18 8.95
CA GLN A 229 -11.47 9.13 8.89
C GLN A 229 -10.95 9.36 7.48
N ALA A 230 -9.89 10.17 7.38
CA ALA A 230 -9.01 10.17 6.22
C ALA A 230 -7.87 9.17 6.47
N PHE A 231 -8.24 7.91 6.71
CA PHE A 231 -7.33 6.78 6.84
C PHE A 231 -7.97 5.58 6.14
N PRO A 232 -7.33 4.94 5.15
CA PRO A 232 -6.01 5.29 4.57
C PRO A 232 -5.97 6.61 3.79
N GLY A 233 -7.12 7.28 3.68
CA GLY A 233 -7.41 8.58 3.09
C GLY A 233 -6.25 9.47 2.65
N TYR A 234 -6.36 9.91 1.40
CA TYR A 234 -5.36 10.67 0.66
C TYR A 234 -5.58 12.16 0.78
N ILE A 235 -4.49 12.93 0.63
CA ILE A 235 -4.54 14.35 0.35
C ILE A 235 -3.76 14.64 -0.93
N ASN A 236 -4.44 15.17 -1.96
CA ASN A 236 -3.80 15.54 -3.23
C ASN A 236 -3.14 16.94 -3.14
N ASP A 237 -2.43 17.40 -4.17
CA ASP A 237 -1.77 18.72 -4.16
C ASP A 237 -2.76 19.89 -4.32
N ARG A 238 -4.02 19.60 -4.67
CA ARG A 238 -5.15 20.55 -4.53
C ARG A 238 -5.60 20.68 -3.07
N GLY A 239 -5.18 19.75 -2.20
CA GLY A 239 -5.51 19.66 -0.79
C GLY A 239 -6.96 19.28 -0.55
N GLU A 240 -7.56 18.60 -1.53
CA GLU A 240 -8.78 17.83 -1.32
C GLU A 240 -8.40 16.55 -0.60
N VAL A 241 -9.32 16.03 0.23
CA VAL A 241 -9.06 14.86 1.07
C VAL A 241 -10.07 13.77 0.80
N SER A 242 -9.58 12.57 0.51
CA SER A 242 -10.38 11.35 0.41
C SER A 242 -10.46 10.63 1.76
N GLY A 243 -11.55 9.90 2.01
CA GLY A 243 -11.71 9.08 3.21
C GLY A 243 -13.05 8.39 3.28
N ILE A 244 -13.42 7.92 4.48
CA ILE A 244 -14.73 7.32 4.76
C ILE A 244 -15.43 8.00 5.93
N SER A 245 -16.76 8.07 5.90
CA SER A 245 -17.56 8.63 7.00
C SER A 245 -18.90 7.93 7.12
N TYR A 246 -19.44 7.93 8.34
CA TYR A 246 -20.83 7.54 8.55
C TYR A 246 -21.78 8.62 8.00
N THR A 247 -22.74 8.23 7.16
CA THR A 247 -23.79 9.13 6.66
C THR A 247 -24.92 9.36 7.67
N ASN A 248 -25.00 8.51 8.71
CA ASN A 248 -26.02 8.56 9.76
C ASN A 248 -25.54 7.83 11.03
N THR A 249 -26.35 7.84 12.09
CA THR A 249 -26.00 7.24 13.40
C THR A 249 -26.72 5.92 13.70
N THR A 250 -27.41 5.32 12.72
CA THR A 250 -28.23 4.12 12.92
C THR A 250 -27.55 2.88 12.34
N PRO A 251 -27.17 1.89 13.15
CA PRO A 251 -26.57 0.65 12.65
C PRO A 251 -27.48 -0.08 11.66
N ASN A 252 -26.94 -0.38 10.48
CA ASN A 252 -27.57 -1.17 9.45
C ASN A 252 -27.71 -2.64 9.91
N ALA A 253 -28.86 -3.25 9.65
CA ALA A 253 -29.19 -4.60 10.15
C ALA A 253 -28.36 -5.73 9.51
N THR A 254 -27.73 -5.49 8.36
CA THR A 254 -26.87 -6.45 7.64
C THR A 254 -25.42 -6.35 8.10
N THR A 255 -24.87 -5.14 8.22
CA THR A 255 -23.45 -4.92 8.56
C THR A 255 -23.20 -4.91 10.08
N GLY A 256 -24.15 -4.40 10.86
CA GLY A 256 -24.02 -4.13 12.29
C GLY A 256 -23.40 -2.77 12.64
N PHE A 257 -23.11 -1.92 11.64
CA PHE A 257 -22.56 -0.57 11.77
C PHE A 257 -23.41 0.43 11.00
N PRO A 258 -23.36 1.74 11.29
CA PRO A 258 -23.99 2.74 10.44
C PRO A 258 -23.42 2.69 9.00
N THR A 259 -24.18 3.21 8.05
CA THR A 259 -23.79 3.28 6.62
C THR A 259 -22.48 4.03 6.44
N ILE A 260 -21.48 3.39 5.82
CA ILE A 260 -20.15 3.94 5.54
C ILE A 260 -20.09 4.29 4.06
N ASP A 261 -20.02 5.58 3.74
CA ASP A 261 -19.82 6.03 2.36
C ASP A 261 -18.45 6.75 2.27
N PRO A 262 -17.75 6.69 1.12
CA PRO A 262 -16.55 7.48 0.91
C PRO A 262 -16.89 8.97 0.85
N PHE A 263 -15.91 9.83 1.10
CA PHE A 263 -16.07 11.28 0.93
C PHE A 263 -14.88 11.89 0.19
N LEU A 264 -15.17 12.94 -0.60
CA LEU A 264 -14.18 13.90 -1.08
C LEU A 264 -14.40 15.24 -0.37
N TRP A 265 -13.47 15.66 0.48
CA TRP A 265 -13.52 16.95 1.16
C TRP A 265 -12.82 18.04 0.34
N ASN A 266 -13.54 19.11 0.01
CA ASN A 266 -13.13 20.09 -1.01
C ASN A 266 -12.39 21.35 -0.45
N GLY A 267 -11.94 21.31 0.80
CA GLY A 267 -11.42 22.47 1.54
C GLY A 267 -12.46 23.17 2.43
N TYR A 268 -13.74 23.01 2.10
CA TYR A 268 -14.87 23.69 2.74
C TYR A 268 -15.83 22.68 3.39
N GLU A 269 -16.30 21.70 2.63
CA GLU A 269 -17.30 20.69 3.01
C GLU A 269 -16.89 19.27 2.56
N MET A 270 -17.52 18.23 3.12
CA MET A 270 -17.44 16.87 2.59
C MET A 270 -18.49 16.69 1.49
N ILE A 271 -18.05 16.20 0.33
CA ILE A 271 -18.91 15.71 -0.74
C ILE A 271 -19.08 14.21 -0.55
N ASP A 272 -20.34 13.76 -0.53
CA ASP A 272 -20.71 12.34 -0.50
C ASP A 272 -20.38 11.68 -1.85
N VAL A 273 -19.59 10.60 -1.82
CA VAL A 273 -19.26 9.77 -3.00
C VAL A 273 -20.35 8.71 -3.25
N GLY A 274 -21.05 8.30 -2.19
CA GLY A 274 -22.07 7.25 -2.20
C GLY A 274 -21.53 5.84 -2.45
N THR A 275 -22.44 4.91 -2.70
CA THR A 275 -22.14 3.49 -2.94
C THR A 275 -22.75 2.98 -4.26
N LEU A 276 -22.39 1.76 -4.64
CA LEU A 276 -23.04 1.01 -5.72
C LEU A 276 -24.39 0.38 -5.28
N GLY A 277 -25.09 1.01 -4.34
CA GLY A 277 -26.42 0.64 -3.85
C GLY A 277 -26.45 -0.21 -2.59
N GLY A 278 -25.29 -0.55 -2.01
CA GLY A 278 -25.16 -1.08 -0.65
C GLY A 278 -24.93 0.02 0.39
N HIS A 279 -24.37 -0.34 1.55
CA HIS A 279 -24.18 0.53 2.71
C HIS A 279 -22.71 0.64 3.18
N VAL A 280 -21.76 0.20 2.35
CA VAL A 280 -20.32 0.24 2.64
C VAL A 280 -19.53 0.63 1.38
N GLY A 281 -18.69 1.65 1.48
CA GLY A 281 -17.66 1.96 0.49
C GLY A 281 -16.35 2.40 1.15
N PHE A 282 -15.24 2.19 0.44
CA PHE A 282 -13.90 2.64 0.80
C PHE A 282 -13.24 3.27 -0.42
N ALA A 283 -12.56 4.41 -0.27
CA ALA A 283 -11.68 4.95 -1.30
C ALA A 283 -10.23 4.50 -1.04
N PHE A 284 -9.54 4.07 -2.09
CA PHE A 284 -8.19 3.51 -2.05
C PHE A 284 -7.14 4.31 -2.82
N ALA A 285 -7.52 5.23 -3.72
CA ALA A 285 -6.64 6.31 -4.20
C ALA A 285 -7.43 7.56 -4.66
N LEU A 286 -6.74 8.71 -4.71
CA LEU A 286 -7.23 10.03 -5.13
C LEU A 286 -6.17 10.73 -5.99
N ASN A 287 -6.53 11.16 -7.21
CA ASN A 287 -5.60 11.88 -8.09
C ASN A 287 -5.71 13.43 -7.96
N ASN A 288 -4.81 14.18 -8.63
CA ASN A 288 -4.83 15.65 -8.64
C ASN A 288 -5.95 16.24 -9.52
N ARG A 289 -6.74 15.39 -10.18
CA ARG A 289 -7.97 15.78 -10.89
C ARG A 289 -9.19 15.77 -9.97
N GLY A 290 -9.09 15.20 -8.77
CA GLY A 290 -10.21 15.04 -7.84
C GLY A 290 -11.10 13.89 -8.28
N GLU A 291 -10.48 12.79 -8.67
CA GLU A 291 -11.13 11.53 -9.05
C GLU A 291 -10.63 10.43 -8.13
N GLU A 292 -11.52 9.52 -7.76
CA GLU A 292 -11.27 8.49 -6.77
C GLU A 292 -11.52 7.09 -7.33
N VAL A 293 -10.80 6.11 -6.79
CA VAL A 293 -11.06 4.68 -6.95
C VAL A 293 -11.28 4.05 -5.58
N GLY A 294 -12.05 2.98 -5.54
CA GLY A 294 -12.07 2.08 -4.39
C GLY A 294 -13.06 0.93 -4.52
N ASP A 295 -13.41 0.32 -3.39
CA ASP A 295 -14.39 -0.78 -3.32
C ASP A 295 -15.73 -0.26 -2.81
N SER A 296 -16.85 -0.73 -3.38
CA SER A 296 -18.18 -0.46 -2.83
C SER A 296 -19.07 -1.71 -2.83
N SER A 297 -19.85 -1.89 -1.75
CA SER A 297 -20.85 -2.93 -1.67
C SER A 297 -22.01 -2.62 -2.62
N ILE A 298 -22.39 -3.62 -3.42
CA ILE A 298 -23.56 -3.52 -4.29
C ILE A 298 -24.84 -3.84 -3.50
N ALA A 299 -26.00 -3.50 -4.07
CA ALA A 299 -27.31 -3.69 -3.46
C ALA A 299 -27.50 -5.07 -2.79
N GLY A 300 -27.60 -5.06 -1.45
CA GLY A 300 -27.74 -6.25 -0.59
C GLY A 300 -26.51 -6.60 0.25
N ASP A 301 -25.39 -5.89 0.10
CA ASP A 301 -24.19 -5.95 0.97
C ASP A 301 -23.46 -7.32 1.01
N ILE A 302 -23.71 -8.18 0.02
CA ILE A 302 -23.07 -9.51 -0.07
C ILE A 302 -21.73 -9.45 -0.82
N PHE A 303 -21.61 -8.50 -1.75
CA PHE A 303 -20.64 -8.47 -2.83
C PHE A 303 -20.08 -7.06 -2.99
N PHE A 304 -18.81 -6.95 -3.41
CA PHE A 304 -18.09 -5.70 -3.56
C PHE A 304 -17.56 -5.58 -4.99
N HIS A 305 -17.79 -4.44 -5.64
CA HIS A 305 -17.24 -4.13 -6.95
C HIS A 305 -16.28 -2.94 -6.84
N PRO A 306 -15.25 -2.89 -7.71
CA PRO A 306 -14.41 -1.71 -7.82
C PRO A 306 -15.20 -0.58 -8.49
N PHE A 307 -15.11 0.64 -7.95
CA PHE A 307 -15.73 1.84 -8.51
C PHE A 307 -14.70 2.87 -8.96
N PHE A 308 -15.11 3.73 -9.88
CA PHE A 308 -14.44 4.99 -10.20
C PHE A 308 -15.41 6.14 -9.98
N TRP A 309 -15.03 7.15 -9.20
CA TRP A 309 -15.80 8.37 -9.00
C TRP A 309 -15.11 9.54 -9.68
N SER A 310 -15.88 10.28 -10.49
CA SER A 310 -15.41 11.52 -11.13
C SER A 310 -16.58 12.48 -11.28
N ASN A 311 -16.37 13.76 -10.93
CA ASN A 311 -17.34 14.84 -11.12
C ASN A 311 -18.75 14.56 -10.53
N GLY A 312 -18.84 13.90 -9.38
CA GLY A 312 -20.12 13.57 -8.74
C GLY A 312 -20.84 12.34 -9.28
N VAL A 313 -20.16 11.50 -10.09
CA VAL A 313 -20.71 10.26 -10.64
C VAL A 313 -19.86 9.07 -10.24
N ILE A 314 -20.43 8.19 -9.42
CA ILE A 314 -19.87 6.85 -9.14
C ILE A 314 -20.17 5.90 -10.31
N THR A 315 -19.14 5.18 -10.77
CA THR A 315 -19.19 4.26 -11.91
C THR A 315 -18.76 2.86 -11.46
N ASP A 316 -19.63 1.87 -11.60
CA ASP A 316 -19.29 0.46 -11.40
C ASP A 316 -18.31 0.00 -12.51
N LEU A 317 -17.09 -0.37 -12.12
CA LEU A 317 -16.09 -0.93 -13.04
C LEU A 317 -16.30 -2.46 -13.22
N GLY A 318 -17.01 -3.08 -12.29
CA GLY A 318 -17.42 -4.48 -12.26
C GLY A 318 -16.28 -5.48 -12.17
N THR A 319 -16.62 -6.75 -12.36
CA THR A 319 -15.70 -7.90 -12.29
C THR A 319 -15.41 -8.49 -13.69
N PHE A 320 -14.79 -9.68 -13.78
CA PHE A 320 -14.78 -10.49 -15.02
C PHE A 320 -15.91 -11.53 -15.05
N GLY A 321 -16.98 -11.30 -14.28
CA GLY A 321 -18.16 -12.18 -14.15
C GLY A 321 -18.24 -12.94 -12.82
N GLY A 322 -17.29 -12.75 -11.91
CA GLY A 322 -17.41 -13.10 -10.50
C GLY A 322 -18.17 -12.04 -9.70
N ASN A 323 -18.20 -12.20 -8.37
CA ASN A 323 -18.93 -11.32 -7.44
C ASN A 323 -18.02 -10.38 -6.62
N TYR A 324 -16.72 -10.35 -6.93
CA TYR A 324 -15.74 -9.50 -6.24
C TYR A 324 -14.78 -8.84 -7.24
N GLY A 325 -14.25 -7.70 -6.87
CA GLY A 325 -13.06 -7.09 -7.45
C GLY A 325 -12.61 -5.95 -6.56
N ASP A 326 -11.29 -5.78 -6.46
CA ASP A 326 -10.63 -4.77 -5.63
C ASP A 326 -10.18 -3.61 -6.56
N GLY A 327 -10.49 -2.36 -6.19
CA GLY A 327 -10.18 -1.15 -6.95
C GLY A 327 -9.05 -0.36 -6.31
N ASN A 328 -7.84 -0.49 -6.82
CA ASN A 328 -6.61 -0.26 -6.06
C ASN A 328 -6.07 1.17 -6.27
N ASP A 329 -5.34 1.41 -7.36
CA ASP A 329 -4.67 2.70 -7.65
C ASP A 329 -5.26 3.39 -8.90
N LEU A 330 -5.20 4.72 -8.96
CA LEU A 330 -5.39 5.51 -10.19
C LEU A 330 -4.31 6.58 -10.41
N ASN A 331 -3.89 6.74 -11.67
CA ASN A 331 -2.96 7.80 -12.06
C ASN A 331 -3.68 9.12 -12.43
N ASP A 332 -2.91 10.20 -12.66
CA ASP A 332 -3.42 11.51 -13.11
C ASP A 332 -3.97 11.50 -14.57
N ASN A 333 -3.85 10.38 -15.31
CA ASN A 333 -4.59 10.17 -16.56
C ASN A 333 -6.04 9.69 -16.31
N GLY A 334 -6.38 9.25 -15.09
CA GLY A 334 -7.65 8.59 -14.76
C GLY A 334 -7.70 7.14 -15.23
N GLU A 335 -6.55 6.49 -15.25
CA GLU A 335 -6.41 5.06 -15.53
C GLU A 335 -6.31 4.32 -14.21
N VAL A 336 -7.20 3.36 -14.02
CA VAL A 336 -7.40 2.63 -12.77
C VAL A 336 -6.84 1.22 -12.89
N VAL A 337 -6.17 0.74 -11.83
CA VAL A 337 -5.74 -0.66 -11.72
C VAL A 337 -6.32 -1.32 -10.47
N GLY A 338 -6.32 -2.65 -10.46
CA GLY A 338 -6.86 -3.45 -9.38
C GLY A 338 -6.96 -4.91 -9.78
N ASP A 339 -7.89 -5.66 -9.19
CA ASP A 339 -8.22 -7.02 -9.65
C ASP A 339 -9.72 -7.31 -9.74
N GLY A 340 -10.07 -8.30 -10.57
CA GLY A 340 -11.46 -8.68 -10.80
C GLY A 340 -11.61 -10.19 -10.84
N TYR A 341 -12.64 -10.70 -10.14
CA TYR A 341 -12.91 -12.14 -10.10
C TYR A 341 -13.69 -12.61 -11.33
N PHE A 342 -13.41 -13.86 -11.72
CA PHE A 342 -14.14 -14.64 -12.72
C PHE A 342 -15.30 -15.44 -12.10
N PRO A 343 -16.27 -15.94 -12.89
CA PRO A 343 -17.42 -16.67 -12.38
C PRO A 343 -17.05 -17.81 -11.41
N GLY A 344 -17.64 -17.80 -10.22
CA GLY A 344 -17.39 -18.78 -9.16
C GLY A 344 -16.31 -18.36 -8.13
N ASP A 345 -15.73 -17.18 -8.29
CA ASP A 345 -14.87 -16.51 -7.29
C ASP A 345 -13.61 -17.30 -6.88
N GLN A 346 -13.14 -18.24 -7.72
CA GLN A 346 -11.94 -19.06 -7.48
C GLN A 346 -10.68 -18.51 -8.18
N VAL A 347 -10.85 -17.55 -9.09
CA VAL A 347 -9.81 -16.97 -9.92
C VAL A 347 -10.09 -15.48 -10.08
N HIS A 348 -9.04 -14.67 -9.98
CA HIS A 348 -9.05 -13.22 -10.18
C HIS A 348 -7.80 -12.80 -10.95
N HIS A 349 -7.94 -11.85 -11.88
CA HIS A 349 -6.81 -11.28 -12.62
C HIS A 349 -6.72 -9.77 -12.38
N ALA A 350 -5.49 -9.28 -12.43
CA ALA A 350 -5.16 -7.86 -12.48
C ALA A 350 -5.80 -7.21 -13.71
N PHE A 351 -6.37 -6.02 -13.54
CA PHE A 351 -6.94 -5.25 -14.64
C PHE A 351 -6.32 -3.86 -14.77
N LEU A 352 -6.44 -3.30 -15.98
CA LEU A 352 -6.29 -1.87 -16.26
C LEU A 352 -7.61 -1.38 -16.86
N TRP A 353 -8.24 -0.39 -16.23
CA TRP A 353 -9.40 0.31 -16.76
C TRP A 353 -8.97 1.69 -17.25
N SER A 354 -9.31 2.02 -18.49
CA SER A 354 -9.00 3.31 -19.11
C SER A 354 -10.14 3.69 -20.05
N HIS A 355 -10.69 4.89 -19.89
CA HIS A 355 -11.72 5.45 -20.77
C HIS A 355 -12.95 4.51 -20.96
N GLY A 356 -13.45 3.89 -19.88
CA GLY A 356 -14.59 2.97 -19.92
C GLY A 356 -14.26 1.54 -20.37
N ASN A 357 -13.02 1.24 -20.76
CA ASN A 357 -12.59 -0.08 -21.22
C ASN A 357 -11.78 -0.78 -20.13
N LYS A 358 -12.26 -1.92 -19.61
CA LYS A 358 -11.49 -2.79 -18.72
C LYS A 358 -10.71 -3.84 -19.52
N LYS A 359 -9.41 -3.91 -19.29
CA LYS A 359 -8.48 -4.85 -19.89
C LYS A 359 -7.95 -5.81 -18.83
N ASP A 360 -8.10 -7.11 -19.10
CA ASP A 360 -7.37 -8.17 -18.39
C ASP A 360 -5.86 -8.05 -18.69
N LEU A 361 -5.03 -7.97 -17.66
CA LEU A 361 -3.56 -7.94 -17.78
C LEU A 361 -2.94 -9.34 -17.82
N GLY A 362 -3.73 -10.37 -17.48
CA GLY A 362 -3.32 -11.76 -17.41
C GLY A 362 -2.48 -12.08 -16.16
N VAL A 363 -1.71 -13.16 -16.25
CA VAL A 363 -0.87 -13.71 -15.17
C VAL A 363 0.51 -14.09 -15.71
N LEU A 364 1.50 -14.20 -14.83
CA LEU A 364 2.80 -14.73 -15.23
C LEU A 364 2.69 -16.22 -15.63
N PRO A 365 3.50 -16.72 -16.58
CA PRO A 365 3.41 -18.11 -17.04
C PRO A 365 3.46 -19.14 -15.90
N GLY A 366 2.42 -19.94 -15.78
CA GLY A 366 2.24 -20.98 -14.75
C GLY A 366 1.35 -20.59 -13.56
N ASP A 367 1.06 -19.30 -13.38
CA ASP A 367 0.20 -18.81 -12.30
C ASP A 367 -1.30 -18.93 -12.64
N LYS A 368 -2.15 -18.58 -11.67
CA LYS A 368 -3.61 -18.58 -11.79
C LYS A 368 -4.25 -17.24 -11.47
N CYS A 369 -3.64 -16.47 -10.59
CA CYS A 369 -4.18 -15.19 -10.16
C CYS A 369 -3.12 -14.09 -10.24
N SER A 370 -3.61 -12.85 -10.33
CA SER A 370 -2.80 -11.64 -10.29
C SER A 370 -3.61 -10.50 -9.69
N THR A 371 -2.91 -9.60 -8.99
CA THR A 371 -3.45 -8.32 -8.50
C THR A 371 -2.48 -7.23 -8.91
N ALA A 372 -2.99 -6.15 -9.53
CA ALA A 372 -2.20 -4.94 -9.76
C ALA A 372 -2.31 -4.04 -8.52
N TRP A 373 -1.19 -3.46 -8.12
CA TRP A 373 -1.07 -2.67 -6.89
C TRP A 373 -0.92 -1.18 -7.18
N ALA A 374 0.08 -0.81 -7.99
CA ALA A 374 0.34 0.60 -8.29
C ALA A 374 0.53 0.89 -9.79
N ILE A 375 0.20 2.10 -10.23
CA ILE A 375 0.30 2.61 -11.60
C ILE A 375 0.90 4.02 -11.64
N ASN A 376 1.82 4.28 -12.58
CA ASN A 376 2.33 5.63 -12.86
C ASN A 376 1.68 6.28 -14.10
N SER A 377 1.93 7.57 -14.34
CA SER A 377 1.38 8.35 -15.47
C SER A 377 1.83 7.83 -16.85
N ARG A 378 2.86 6.98 -16.89
CA ARG A 378 3.33 6.29 -18.11
C ARG A 378 2.55 5.01 -18.41
N GLY A 379 1.61 4.61 -17.54
CA GLY A 379 0.85 3.36 -17.67
C GLY A 379 1.69 2.11 -17.39
N GLN A 380 2.81 2.25 -16.65
CA GLN A 380 3.53 1.11 -16.09
C GLN A 380 2.82 0.70 -14.80
N VAL A 381 2.47 -0.59 -14.72
CA VAL A 381 1.70 -1.16 -13.60
C VAL A 381 2.56 -2.19 -12.90
N VAL A 382 2.64 -2.14 -11.57
CA VAL A 382 3.28 -3.19 -10.76
C VAL A 382 2.25 -3.98 -9.98
N GLY A 383 2.55 -5.24 -9.68
CA GLY A 383 1.64 -6.10 -8.94
C GLY A 383 2.22 -7.46 -8.57
N SER A 384 1.39 -8.32 -7.99
CA SER A 384 1.75 -9.70 -7.62
C SER A 384 1.00 -10.70 -8.50
N SER A 385 1.69 -11.74 -8.98
CA SER A 385 1.07 -12.92 -9.61
C SER A 385 1.46 -14.18 -8.83
N GLY A 386 0.63 -15.21 -8.91
CA GLY A 386 0.84 -16.44 -8.15
C GLY A 386 -0.34 -17.40 -8.15
N MET A 387 -0.46 -18.15 -7.06
CA MET A 387 -1.66 -18.93 -6.78
C MET A 387 -2.72 -18.03 -6.14
N CYS A 388 -3.99 -18.33 -6.36
CA CYS A 388 -5.09 -17.58 -5.77
C CYS A 388 -5.05 -17.73 -4.24
N GLY A 389 -4.99 -16.61 -3.51
CA GLY A 389 -4.72 -16.55 -2.07
C GLY A 389 -3.24 -16.52 -1.66
N PHE A 390 -2.30 -16.66 -2.62
CA PHE A 390 -0.84 -16.60 -2.39
C PHE A 390 -0.14 -15.91 -3.58
N GLY A 391 -0.05 -14.58 -3.54
CA GLY A 391 0.82 -13.83 -4.44
C GLY A 391 2.29 -14.13 -4.12
N THR A 392 3.06 -14.59 -5.10
CA THR A 392 4.43 -15.10 -4.88
C THR A 392 5.48 -14.51 -5.80
N ARG A 393 5.07 -13.80 -6.87
CA ARG A 393 5.98 -13.23 -7.86
C ARG A 393 5.60 -11.79 -8.18
N ALA A 394 6.52 -10.87 -7.89
CA ALA A 394 6.42 -9.49 -8.31
C ALA A 394 6.47 -9.36 -9.84
N PHE A 395 5.52 -8.64 -10.44
CA PHE A 395 5.48 -8.33 -11.86
C PHE A 395 5.54 -6.82 -12.13
N ILE A 396 6.01 -6.47 -13.33
CA ILE A 396 5.71 -5.21 -13.99
C ILE A 396 4.95 -5.52 -15.29
N TRP A 397 3.94 -4.72 -15.59
CA TRP A 397 3.22 -4.71 -16.85
C TRP A 397 3.42 -3.36 -17.53
N GLU A 398 3.84 -3.40 -18.79
CA GLU A 398 4.06 -2.21 -19.62
C GLU A 398 4.05 -2.59 -21.10
N GLN A 399 3.80 -1.64 -22.00
CA GLN A 399 3.79 -1.82 -23.47
C GLN A 399 2.87 -2.93 -24.01
N GLY A 400 2.01 -3.52 -23.17
CA GLY A 400 1.12 -4.62 -23.53
C GLY A 400 1.40 -5.96 -22.82
N GLU A 401 2.56 -6.13 -22.20
CA GLU A 401 3.05 -7.44 -21.71
C GLU A 401 3.44 -7.40 -20.22
N MET A 402 3.32 -8.56 -19.56
CA MET A 402 3.69 -8.77 -18.15
C MET A 402 5.03 -9.48 -18.03
N ALA A 403 5.94 -8.94 -17.22
CA ALA A 403 7.24 -9.52 -16.93
C ALA A 403 7.48 -9.71 -15.43
N ASN A 404 8.17 -10.81 -15.08
CA ASN A 404 8.60 -11.12 -13.71
C ASN A 404 9.76 -10.20 -13.31
N LEU A 405 9.59 -9.36 -12.29
CA LEU A 405 10.62 -8.41 -11.84
C LEU A 405 11.92 -9.12 -11.41
N ASN A 406 11.82 -10.34 -10.87
CA ASN A 406 12.97 -11.19 -10.52
C ASN A 406 13.89 -11.53 -11.71
N ASP A 407 13.38 -11.50 -12.95
CA ASP A 407 14.15 -11.76 -14.16
C ASP A 407 14.63 -10.46 -14.87
N LEU A 408 14.23 -9.29 -14.34
CA LEU A 408 14.68 -7.97 -14.79
C LEU A 408 15.79 -7.37 -13.91
N VAL A 409 16.04 -7.95 -12.72
CA VAL A 409 17.13 -7.56 -11.82
C VAL A 409 18.51 -7.87 -12.42
N PHE A 410 19.38 -6.86 -12.48
CA PHE A 410 20.75 -6.96 -12.95
C PHE A 410 21.75 -6.25 -12.01
N PRO A 411 22.88 -6.87 -11.63
CA PRO A 411 23.22 -8.29 -11.84
C PRO A 411 22.24 -9.23 -11.14
N LYS A 412 22.06 -10.45 -11.66
CA LYS A 412 21.02 -11.37 -11.13
C LYS A 412 21.26 -11.70 -9.66
N SER A 413 20.23 -11.49 -8.84
CA SER A 413 20.20 -11.78 -7.41
C SER A 413 19.58 -13.15 -7.11
N ASN A 414 19.75 -13.60 -5.86
CA ASN A 414 19.03 -14.73 -5.25
C ASN A 414 17.89 -14.26 -4.31
N VAL A 415 17.65 -12.95 -4.21
CA VAL A 415 16.47 -12.37 -3.54
C VAL A 415 15.20 -12.75 -4.32
N ILE A 416 14.11 -13.04 -3.59
CA ILE A 416 12.80 -13.32 -4.19
C ILE A 416 11.86 -12.13 -3.92
N LEU A 417 11.56 -11.37 -4.97
CA LEU A 417 10.61 -10.26 -4.97
C LEU A 417 9.19 -10.79 -5.17
N PHE A 418 8.29 -10.56 -4.20
CA PHE A 418 6.94 -11.14 -4.21
C PHE A 418 5.81 -10.09 -4.24
N GLU A 419 6.01 -8.94 -3.59
CA GLU A 419 5.00 -7.89 -3.44
C GLU A 419 5.61 -6.52 -3.76
N PRO A 420 5.54 -6.06 -5.02
CA PRO A 420 5.93 -4.71 -5.39
C PRO A 420 4.79 -3.80 -4.99
N THR A 421 4.91 -3.21 -3.80
CA THR A 421 3.85 -2.37 -3.24
C THR A 421 3.71 -1.07 -4.01
N VAL A 422 4.76 -0.57 -4.67
CA VAL A 422 4.77 0.80 -5.20
C VAL A 422 5.54 1.01 -6.51
N ILE A 423 5.14 1.99 -7.33
CA ILE A 423 5.93 2.56 -8.44
C ILE A 423 5.95 4.09 -8.40
N SER A 424 6.98 4.71 -9.00
CA SER A 424 7.17 6.16 -9.16
C SER A 424 7.11 6.61 -10.62
N GLU A 425 7.04 7.92 -10.85
CA GLU A 425 7.07 8.50 -12.20
C GLU A 425 8.44 8.43 -12.90
N ASP A 426 9.56 8.30 -12.18
CA ASP A 426 10.85 7.94 -12.83
C ASP A 426 10.93 6.43 -13.12
N GLY A 427 10.15 5.61 -12.40
CA GLY A 427 10.00 4.17 -12.63
C GLY A 427 10.76 3.30 -11.63
N ARG A 428 11.25 3.86 -10.53
CA ARG A 428 11.66 3.10 -9.35
C ARG A 428 10.48 2.38 -8.73
N ILE A 429 10.75 1.19 -8.18
CA ILE A 429 9.74 0.30 -7.58
C ILE A 429 10.21 -0.05 -6.17
N GLY A 430 9.40 0.28 -5.18
CA GLY A 430 9.56 -0.23 -3.80
C GLY A 430 8.84 -1.57 -3.70
N VAL A 431 9.51 -2.56 -3.12
CA VAL A 431 9.07 -3.96 -3.19
C VAL A 431 9.51 -4.75 -1.96
N ASN A 432 8.60 -5.53 -1.41
CA ASN A 432 8.89 -6.47 -0.33
C ASN A 432 9.44 -7.78 -0.93
N GLY A 433 10.51 -8.29 -0.32
CA GLY A 433 11.25 -9.44 -0.84
C GLY A 433 11.84 -10.33 0.24
N LEU A 434 12.22 -11.55 -0.13
CA LEU A 434 12.90 -12.52 0.74
C LEU A 434 14.41 -12.50 0.47
N PRO A 435 15.26 -12.22 1.47
CA PRO A 435 16.71 -12.34 1.34
C PRO A 435 17.15 -13.82 1.18
N PRO A 436 18.35 -14.10 0.65
CA PRO A 436 18.79 -15.47 0.37
C PRO A 436 18.85 -16.36 1.61
N GLY A 437 17.96 -17.36 1.68
CA GLY A 437 17.82 -18.27 2.82
C GLY A 437 16.58 -17.99 3.69
N CYS A 438 15.83 -16.93 3.42
CA CYS A 438 14.51 -16.69 3.99
C CYS A 438 13.42 -17.41 3.17
N ASP A 439 12.44 -18.01 3.85
CA ASP A 439 11.27 -18.66 3.23
C ASP A 439 9.91 -18.09 3.69
N ASN A 440 9.91 -17.09 4.59
CA ASN A 440 8.70 -16.44 5.09
C ASN A 440 8.89 -14.93 5.29
N GLY A 441 8.07 -14.12 4.60
CA GLY A 441 8.08 -12.66 4.72
C GLY A 441 7.78 -12.16 6.13
N ASP A 442 6.87 -12.81 6.86
CA ASP A 442 6.46 -12.48 8.23
C ASP A 442 7.50 -12.87 9.31
N LEU A 443 8.67 -13.38 8.91
CA LEU A 443 9.79 -13.72 9.80
C LEU A 443 11.14 -13.15 9.36
N CYS A 444 11.34 -12.88 8.07
CA CYS A 444 12.62 -12.42 7.54
C CYS A 444 12.51 -11.62 6.23
N GLY A 445 11.33 -11.06 5.92
CA GLY A 445 11.15 -10.18 4.78
C GLY A 445 11.97 -8.89 4.89
N HIS A 446 12.47 -8.38 3.78
CA HIS A 446 13.23 -7.13 3.70
C HIS A 446 12.52 -6.13 2.76
N PRO A 447 12.67 -4.81 3.01
CA PRO A 447 12.35 -3.79 2.02
C PRO A 447 13.45 -3.73 0.95
N TYR A 448 13.05 -3.62 -0.31
CA TYR A 448 13.94 -3.44 -1.45
C TYR A 448 13.51 -2.25 -2.32
N LEU A 449 14.49 -1.61 -2.95
CA LEU A 449 14.28 -0.59 -3.97
C LEU A 449 14.89 -1.04 -5.31
N LEU A 450 14.07 -1.05 -6.35
CA LEU A 450 14.50 -1.25 -7.73
C LEU A 450 14.74 0.10 -8.39
N ILE A 451 15.91 0.28 -9.00
CA ILE A 451 16.30 1.50 -9.70
C ILE A 451 16.55 1.17 -11.18
N PRO A 452 15.97 1.90 -12.15
CA PRO A 452 16.25 1.69 -13.57
C PRO A 452 17.76 1.62 -13.90
N ASP A 453 18.18 0.49 -14.47
CA ASP A 453 19.50 0.26 -15.05
C ASP A 453 19.63 1.03 -16.38
N GLY A 454 19.66 2.35 -16.27
CA GLY A 454 19.65 3.33 -17.37
C GLY A 454 19.86 4.75 -16.87
N ASP A 455 19.10 5.18 -15.85
CA ASP A 455 19.17 6.52 -15.25
C ASP A 455 20.30 6.67 -14.20
N CYS A 456 21.34 5.86 -14.34
CA CYS A 456 22.55 5.94 -13.52
C CYS A 456 23.58 6.82 -14.24
N ASP A 457 23.57 8.11 -13.93
CA ASP A 457 24.73 8.98 -14.14
C ASP A 457 25.97 8.29 -13.51
N ASP A 458 27.10 8.23 -14.22
CA ASP A 458 28.24 7.33 -13.88
C ASP A 458 28.80 7.57 -12.45
N ASP A 459 28.58 8.75 -11.89
CA ASP A 459 28.97 9.17 -10.53
C ASP A 459 28.13 8.50 -9.42
N LEU A 460 26.94 7.96 -9.71
CA LEU A 460 26.02 7.40 -8.70
C LEU A 460 26.63 6.20 -7.95
N SER A 461 27.29 5.28 -8.64
CA SER A 461 27.96 4.14 -7.99
C SER A 461 29.20 4.55 -7.20
N ALA A 462 29.88 5.62 -7.60
CA ALA A 462 30.97 6.21 -6.82
C ALA A 462 30.46 6.87 -5.54
N ARG A 463 29.33 7.59 -5.62
CA ARG A 463 28.63 8.19 -4.47
C ARG A 463 28.15 7.14 -3.48
N ILE A 464 27.45 6.10 -3.93
CA ILE A 464 27.02 4.97 -3.08
C ILE A 464 28.22 4.37 -2.32
N THR A 465 29.36 4.18 -3.01
CA THR A 465 30.59 3.65 -2.40
C THR A 465 31.20 4.62 -1.37
N ALA A 466 31.09 5.94 -1.59
CA ALA A 466 31.57 6.95 -0.65
C ALA A 466 30.64 7.10 0.57
N ASP A 467 29.32 7.14 0.39
CA ASP A 467 28.35 7.28 1.48
C ASP A 467 28.26 6.03 2.36
N GLN A 468 28.41 4.82 1.80
CA GLN A 468 28.54 3.59 2.59
C GLN A 468 29.77 3.58 3.52
N SER A 469 30.70 4.55 3.38
CA SER A 469 31.83 4.73 4.29
C SER A 469 31.62 5.83 5.35
N ARG A 470 30.49 6.54 5.33
CA ARG A 470 30.15 7.58 6.31
C ARG A 470 29.44 7.02 7.55
N PRO A 471 29.53 7.70 8.70
CA PRO A 471 28.55 7.55 9.79
C PRO A 471 27.15 7.93 9.29
N ALA A 472 26.10 7.35 9.88
CA ALA A 472 24.71 7.69 9.54
C ALA A 472 24.48 9.21 9.65
N GLU A 473 24.11 9.85 8.55
CA GLU A 473 23.75 11.26 8.54
C GLU A 473 22.32 11.45 9.06
N THR A 474 22.08 12.51 9.83
CA THR A 474 20.74 12.86 10.30
C THR A 474 20.00 13.66 9.23
N LEU A 475 18.66 13.56 9.18
CA LEU A 475 17.80 14.18 8.14
C LEU A 475 18.08 15.67 7.85
N ALA A 476 18.72 16.40 8.76
CA ALA A 476 19.12 17.78 8.57
C ALA A 476 20.20 17.99 7.47
N SER A 477 20.82 16.94 6.92
CA SER A 477 21.75 17.05 5.78
C SER A 477 21.09 16.88 4.40
N ILE A 478 19.86 16.37 4.34
CA ILE A 478 19.15 16.13 3.06
C ILE A 478 18.60 17.46 2.54
N PRO A 479 19.05 17.97 1.37
CA PRO A 479 18.54 19.22 0.81
C PRO A 479 17.13 19.02 0.22
N PRO A 480 16.20 19.98 0.38
CA PRO A 480 14.84 19.87 -0.14
C PRO A 480 14.82 19.89 -1.67
N PRO A 481 14.27 18.85 -2.33
CA PRO A 481 14.10 18.82 -3.78
C PRO A 481 12.69 19.33 -4.19
N THR A 482 12.37 19.38 -5.49
CA THR A 482 11.35 20.28 -6.06
C THR A 482 10.27 19.61 -6.94
N ASP A 483 9.04 19.48 -6.40
CA ASP A 483 7.74 19.20 -7.06
C ASP A 483 7.63 18.09 -8.15
N GLN A 484 6.99 16.97 -7.81
CA GLN A 484 5.73 16.42 -8.36
C GLN A 484 5.14 15.26 -7.48
N ALA A 485 4.09 14.53 -7.93
CA ALA A 485 3.15 13.74 -7.08
C ALA A 485 3.08 12.21 -7.38
N THR A 486 2.01 11.49 -6.94
CA THR A 486 1.68 10.02 -7.09
C THR A 486 0.29 9.73 -6.38
N LYS A 487 -0.37 8.56 -6.10
CA LYS A 487 -0.22 7.05 -6.18
C LYS A 487 -1.52 6.33 -5.62
N THR A 488 -1.53 4.97 -5.49
CA THR A 488 -1.59 4.13 -4.24
C THR A 488 -2.57 2.89 -4.21
N ASP A 489 -2.15 1.62 -3.93
CA ASP A 489 -2.84 0.61 -3.01
C ASP A 489 -2.15 -0.80 -2.78
N VAL A 490 -2.20 -1.32 -1.53
CA VAL A 490 -2.13 -2.73 -1.00
C VAL A 490 -2.62 -2.82 0.49
N VAL A 491 -3.90 -2.94 0.86
CA VAL A 491 -4.27 -3.34 2.26
C VAL A 491 -4.99 -4.68 2.35
N LYS A 492 -4.34 -5.68 2.97
CA LYS A 492 -4.91 -7.04 3.13
C LYS A 492 -4.99 -7.63 4.54
N THR A 493 -3.95 -7.72 5.37
CA THR A 493 -3.99 -8.63 6.55
C THR A 493 -5.03 -8.32 7.65
N ALA A 494 -5.58 -7.11 7.72
CA ALA A 494 -6.71 -6.75 8.58
C ALA A 494 -8.04 -6.69 7.80
N MET A 495 -8.05 -6.02 6.64
CA MET A 495 -9.25 -5.90 5.80
C MET A 495 -9.70 -7.23 5.21
N ASP A 496 -8.81 -8.17 4.89
CA ASP A 496 -9.19 -9.53 4.50
C ASP A 496 -9.80 -10.30 5.66
N ARG A 497 -9.36 -10.09 6.92
CA ARG A 497 -10.07 -10.69 8.08
C ARG A 497 -11.47 -10.12 8.23
N LEU A 498 -11.65 -8.82 7.97
CA LEU A 498 -12.94 -8.15 8.01
C LEU A 498 -13.86 -8.60 6.87
N ARG A 499 -13.34 -8.63 5.63
CA ARG A 499 -13.98 -9.21 4.43
C ARG A 499 -14.42 -10.65 4.72
N ASP A 500 -13.55 -11.47 5.31
CA ASP A 500 -13.87 -12.85 5.67
C ASP A 500 -14.85 -12.96 6.84
N GLN A 501 -14.80 -12.08 7.85
CA GLN A 501 -15.79 -12.01 8.93
C GLN A 501 -17.17 -11.58 8.40
N MET A 502 -17.25 -10.62 7.49
CA MET A 502 -18.50 -10.25 6.80
C MET A 502 -19.01 -11.42 5.95
N ARG A 503 -18.17 -11.99 5.07
CA ARG A 503 -18.49 -13.20 4.28
C ARG A 503 -18.97 -14.37 5.16
N ARG A 504 -18.38 -14.58 6.35
CA ARG A 504 -18.80 -15.62 7.32
C ARG A 504 -20.12 -15.28 8.02
N LYS A 505 -20.34 -14.04 8.48
CA LYS A 505 -21.64 -13.59 9.03
C LYS A 505 -22.77 -13.78 8.01
N LEU A 506 -22.53 -13.42 6.75
CA LEU A 506 -23.48 -13.50 5.63
C LEU A 506 -23.76 -14.93 5.14
N ARG A 507 -22.87 -15.90 5.42
CA ARG A 507 -23.15 -17.34 5.26
C ARG A 507 -23.98 -17.87 6.43
N ASN A 508 -23.59 -17.54 7.66
CA ASN A 508 -24.28 -18.02 8.86
C ASN A 508 -25.76 -17.57 8.93
N SER A 509 -26.12 -16.41 8.37
CA SER A 509 -27.51 -15.95 8.30
C SER A 509 -28.41 -16.76 7.37
N LYS A 510 -27.85 -17.60 6.48
CA LYS A 510 -28.60 -18.47 5.55
C LYS A 510 -28.86 -19.88 6.09
N GLY A 511 -28.27 -20.25 7.23
CA GLY A 511 -28.44 -21.58 7.83
C GLY A 511 -27.67 -22.71 7.13
N GLU A 512 -26.77 -22.39 6.20
CA GLU A 512 -25.89 -23.35 5.53
C GLU A 512 -24.72 -23.70 6.46
N GLN A 513 -24.79 -24.86 7.12
CA GLN A 513 -23.66 -25.50 7.80
C GLN A 513 -22.79 -26.29 6.79
N PRO A 514 -21.48 -26.52 7.12
CA PRO A 514 -20.44 -26.78 6.12
C PRO A 514 -20.46 -28.16 5.47
#